data_AF-A0A950MZK7-F1
#
_entry.id   AF-A0A950MZK7-F1
#
_cell.length_a   1.000
_cell.length_b   1.000
_cell.length_c   1.000
_cell.angle_alpha   90.00
_cell.angle_beta   90.00
_cell.angle_gamma   90.00
#
_symmetry.space_group_name_H-M   'P 1'
#
loop_
_entity.id
_entity.type
_entity.pdbx_description
1 polymer ?
#
loop_
_entity_poly.entity_id
_entity_poly.type
_entity_poly.pdbx_seq_one_letter_code
_entity_poly.pdbx_strand_id
1 'polypeptide(L)'
;MLGARPIGWEYPDGDSYATLQLPGALHVNSAQTYEAAALAGLGVIQAPLLGIGRHLESGALVEIMPDFRRRALPVSLVVAHRSNLSRRVRAFMKWIEGVLAPYLE
;
A
#
# COMPACT_ATOMS: atom_id res chain seq x y z
N MET A 1 4.30 5.14 14.77
CA MET A 1 4.89 5.50 16.07
C MET A 1 5.93 4.44 16.42
N LEU A 2 7.17 4.82 16.75
CA LEU A 2 8.15 3.84 17.24
C LEU A 2 7.60 3.19 18.52
N GLY A 3 7.59 1.85 18.58
CA GLY A 3 7.11 1.08 19.74
C GLY A 3 5.67 0.58 19.67
N ALA A 4 4.89 0.95 18.64
CA ALA A 4 3.58 0.34 18.42
C ALA A 4 3.73 -1.10 17.92
N ARG A 5 2.88 -2.02 18.41
CA ARG A 5 2.87 -3.41 17.95
C ARG A 5 2.58 -3.42 16.44
N PRO A 6 3.38 -4.10 15.61
CA PRO A 6 3.10 -4.20 14.18
C PRO A 6 1.71 -4.76 13.95
N ILE A 7 0.99 -4.23 12.94
CA ILE A 7 -0.35 -4.70 12.57
C ILE A 7 -0.34 -6.21 12.22
N GLY A 8 0.83 -6.72 11.80
CA GLY A 8 1.05 -8.10 11.37
C GLY A 8 0.97 -8.25 9.86
N TRP A 9 1.31 -9.43 9.37
CA TRP A 9 1.16 -9.83 7.98
C TRP A 9 -0.31 -10.15 7.71
N GLU A 10 -0.95 -9.41 6.82
CA GLU A 10 -2.39 -9.55 6.53
C GLU A 10 -2.60 -10.52 5.36
N TYR A 11 -3.55 -11.44 5.46
CA TYR A 11 -3.82 -12.45 4.42
C TYR A 11 -5.32 -12.80 4.35
N PRO A 12 -5.83 -13.29 3.20
CA PRO A 12 -7.21 -13.71 3.06
C PRO A 12 -7.53 -14.93 3.92
N ASP A 13 -8.68 -14.91 4.60
CA ASP A 13 -9.19 -16.01 5.43
C ASP A 13 -10.70 -16.16 5.17
N GLY A 14 -11.03 -17.03 4.20
CA GLY A 14 -12.39 -17.17 3.66
C GLY A 14 -12.90 -15.87 3.03
N ASP A 15 -14.05 -15.39 3.48
CA ASP A 15 -14.65 -14.10 3.07
C ASP A 15 -14.07 -12.90 3.84
N SER A 16 -13.02 -13.11 4.65
CA SER A 16 -12.44 -12.11 5.54
C SER A 16 -10.92 -12.02 5.38
N TYR A 17 -10.28 -11.25 6.26
CA TYR A 17 -8.83 -11.14 6.34
C TYR A 17 -8.38 -11.35 7.77
N ALA A 18 -7.31 -12.12 7.95
CA ALA A 18 -6.66 -12.34 9.21
C ALA A 18 -5.26 -11.69 9.23
N THR A 19 -4.69 -11.52 10.42
CA THR A 19 -3.32 -11.05 10.58
C THR A 19 -2.47 -12.07 11.33
N LEU A 20 -1.25 -12.27 10.85
CA LEU A 20 -0.25 -13.15 11.44
C LEU A 20 0.93 -12.32 11.95
N GLN A 21 1.27 -12.47 13.22
CA GLN A 21 2.48 -11.86 13.76
C GLN A 21 3.70 -12.69 13.31
N LEU A 22 4.51 -12.11 12.44
CA LEU A 22 5.74 -12.71 11.96
C LEU A 22 6.95 -12.15 12.70
N PRO A 23 8.01 -12.94 12.92
CA PRO A 23 9.29 -12.38 13.36
C PRO A 23 9.80 -11.39 12.31
N GLY A 24 10.03 -10.15 12.72
CA GLY A 24 10.52 -9.09 11.85
C GLY A 24 11.97 -8.73 12.15
N ALA A 25 12.84 -8.77 11.14
CA ALA A 25 14.23 -8.32 11.27
C ALA A 25 14.36 -6.77 11.28
N LEU A 26 13.39 -6.08 10.68
CA LEU A 26 13.40 -4.63 10.52
C LEU A 26 11.97 -4.08 10.63
N HIS A 27 11.82 -2.96 11.34
CA HIS A 27 10.57 -2.19 11.39
C HIS A 27 10.84 -0.78 10.85
N VAL A 28 10.05 -0.37 9.85
CA VAL A 28 10.19 0.92 9.18
C VAL A 28 8.86 1.66 9.16
N ASN A 29 8.91 2.98 9.02
CA ASN A 29 7.73 3.85 8.95
C ASN A 29 7.64 4.65 7.63
N SER A 30 8.45 4.28 6.63
CA SER A 30 8.44 4.90 5.31
C SER A 30 8.38 3.83 4.22
N ALA A 31 7.69 4.13 3.12
CA ALA A 31 7.60 3.21 1.97
C ALA A 31 8.98 3.02 1.30
N GLN A 32 9.77 4.09 1.21
CA GLN A 32 11.08 4.09 0.56
C GLN A 32 12.07 3.16 1.28
N THR A 33 12.12 3.20 2.62
CA THR A 33 13.00 2.30 3.38
C THR A 33 12.47 0.86 3.33
N TYR A 34 11.15 0.66 3.25
CA TYR A 34 10.56 -0.67 3.13
C TYR A 34 10.94 -1.36 1.81
N GLU A 35 10.84 -0.62 0.69
CA GLU A 35 11.27 -1.08 -0.63
C GLU A 35 12.78 -1.32 -0.70
N ALA A 36 13.58 -0.37 -0.21
CA ALA A 36 15.04 -0.49 -0.20
C ALA A 36 15.52 -1.71 0.62
N ALA A 37 14.85 -2.03 1.72
CA ALA A 37 15.17 -3.21 2.53
C ALA A 37 14.90 -4.52 1.77
N ALA A 38 13.80 -4.60 1.03
CA ALA A 38 13.50 -5.77 0.19
C ALA A 38 14.52 -5.93 -0.94
N LEU A 39 14.87 -4.83 -1.62
CA LEU A 39 15.89 -4.81 -2.68
C LEU A 39 17.28 -5.18 -2.16
N ALA A 40 17.57 -4.87 -0.89
CA ALA A 40 18.80 -5.29 -0.22
C ALA A 40 18.78 -6.75 0.26
N GLY A 41 17.70 -7.49 0.04
CA GLY A 41 17.57 -8.89 0.44
C GLY A 41 17.33 -9.12 1.92
N LEU A 42 16.83 -8.12 2.65
CA LEU A 42 16.60 -8.22 4.10
C LEU A 42 15.34 -9.01 4.48
N GLY A 43 14.53 -9.43 3.50
CA GLY A 43 13.36 -10.28 3.72
C GLY A 43 12.22 -9.98 2.75
N VAL A 44 11.02 -10.43 3.15
CA VAL A 44 9.79 -10.29 2.38
C VAL A 44 8.99 -9.08 2.87
N ILE A 45 8.33 -8.38 1.95
CA ILE A 45 7.50 -7.20 2.24
C ILE A 45 6.08 -7.34 1.66
N GLN A 46 5.09 -6.69 2.29
CA GLN A 46 3.75 -6.45 1.73
C GLN A 46 3.65 -5.01 1.24
N ALA A 47 4.17 -4.74 0.04
CA ALA A 47 4.11 -3.41 -0.56
C ALA A 47 2.92 -3.25 -1.52
N PRO A 48 2.37 -2.03 -1.67
CA PRO A 48 1.50 -1.71 -2.79
C PRO A 48 2.22 -1.97 -4.11
N LEU A 49 1.50 -2.49 -5.11
CA LEU A 49 2.04 -2.68 -6.46
C LEU A 49 2.42 -1.34 -7.12
N LEU A 50 1.71 -0.28 -6.75
CA LEU A 50 1.99 1.08 -7.18
C LEU A 50 3.40 1.50 -6.72
N GLY A 51 4.32 1.62 -7.68
CA GLY A 51 5.69 2.06 -7.46
C GLY A 51 6.76 0.97 -7.57
N ILE A 52 6.40 -0.31 -7.41
CA ILE A 52 7.36 -1.43 -7.48
C ILE A 52 7.36 -2.17 -8.83
N GLY A 53 6.49 -1.80 -9.77
CA GLY A 53 6.35 -2.47 -11.07
C GLY A 53 7.68 -2.66 -11.80
N ARG A 54 8.52 -1.61 -11.87
CA ARG A 54 9.86 -1.68 -12.48
C ARG A 54 10.77 -2.75 -11.85
N HIS A 55 10.61 -3.03 -10.56
CA HIS A 55 11.41 -4.01 -9.84
C HIS A 55 10.91 -5.43 -10.09
N LEU A 56 9.59 -5.60 -10.25
CA LEU A 56 9.00 -6.86 -10.69
C LEU A 56 9.39 -7.18 -12.13
N GLU A 57 9.31 -6.19 -13.04
CA GLU A 57 9.70 -6.34 -14.45
C GLU A 57 11.18 -6.70 -14.63
N SER A 58 12.06 -6.07 -13.84
CA SER A 58 13.50 -6.37 -13.89
C SER A 58 13.91 -7.64 -13.15
N GLY A 59 13.00 -8.27 -12.40
CA GLY A 59 13.29 -9.41 -11.53
C GLY A 59 14.09 -9.06 -10.27
N ALA A 60 14.30 -7.77 -9.98
CA ALA A 60 14.91 -7.31 -8.73
C ALA A 60 14.02 -7.60 -7.50
N LEU A 61 12.70 -7.65 -7.71
CA LEU A 61 11.72 -8.18 -6.77
C LEU A 61 10.89 -9.26 -7.49
N VAL A 62 10.38 -10.22 -6.72
CA VAL A 62 9.55 -11.31 -7.24
C VAL A 62 8.35 -11.49 -6.30
N GLU A 63 7.16 -11.67 -6.87
CA GLU A 63 5.95 -12.04 -6.11
C GLU A 63 6.02 -13.52 -5.75
N ILE A 64 5.93 -13.85 -4.45
CA ILE A 64 6.11 -15.22 -3.95
C ILE A 64 4.83 -15.88 -3.42
N MET A 65 3.74 -15.12 -3.22
CA MET A 65 2.48 -15.61 -2.64
C MET A 65 1.26 -14.86 -3.24
N PRO A 66 0.95 -15.06 -4.53
CA PRO A 66 -0.10 -14.30 -5.22
C PRO A 66 -1.51 -14.52 -4.63
N ASP A 67 -1.76 -15.67 -4.02
CA ASP A 67 -3.06 -16.01 -3.41
C ASP A 67 -3.23 -15.43 -1.99
N PHE A 68 -2.16 -14.89 -1.39
CA PHE A 68 -2.17 -14.34 -0.03
C PHE A 68 -2.00 -12.82 -0.02
N ARG A 69 -2.61 -12.15 -1.00
CA ARG A 69 -2.58 -10.69 -1.10
C ARG A 69 -3.34 -10.06 0.05
N ARG A 70 -2.82 -8.92 0.52
CA ARG A 70 -3.47 -8.05 1.49
C ARG A 70 -4.77 -7.48 0.90
N ARG A 71 -5.74 -7.10 1.76
CA ARG A 71 -6.92 -6.35 1.33
C ARG A 71 -6.53 -5.04 0.65
N ALA A 72 -7.22 -4.71 -0.43
CA ALA A 72 -7.07 -3.42 -1.10
C ALA A 72 -7.28 -2.27 -0.10
N LEU A 73 -6.34 -1.33 -0.06
CA LEU A 73 -6.42 -0.17 0.82
C LEU A 73 -7.31 0.89 0.18
N PRO A 74 -8.38 1.35 0.85
CA PRO A 74 -9.25 2.38 0.30
C PRO A 74 -8.49 3.71 0.18
N VAL A 75 -8.54 4.33 -0.99
CA VAL A 75 -8.00 5.67 -1.24
C VAL A 75 -9.12 6.69 -1.08
N SER A 76 -8.88 7.72 -0.26
CA SER A 76 -9.86 8.77 0.04
C SER A 76 -9.31 10.16 -0.26
N LEU A 77 -10.13 11.03 -0.87
CA LEU A 77 -9.86 12.47 -0.92
C LEU A 77 -10.37 13.13 0.35
N VAL A 78 -9.46 13.59 1.21
CA VAL A 78 -9.82 14.23 2.48
C VAL A 78 -9.92 15.75 2.31
N VAL A 79 -11.09 16.31 2.63
CA VAL A 79 -11.35 17.75 2.59
C VAL A 79 -11.81 18.25 3.96
N ALA A 80 -11.26 19.37 4.43
CA ALA A 80 -11.55 19.89 5.77
C ALA A 80 -13.02 20.30 5.97
N HIS A 81 -13.68 20.80 4.92
CA HIS A 81 -15.07 21.25 5.00
C HIS A 81 -15.88 20.66 3.84
N ARG A 82 -16.76 19.70 4.17
CA ARG A 82 -17.58 19.00 3.16
C ARG A 82 -18.73 19.84 2.62
N SER A 83 -19.25 20.79 3.40
CA SER A 83 -20.28 21.72 2.95
C SER A 83 -19.64 22.91 2.25
N ASN A 84 -20.20 23.26 1.09
CA ASN A 84 -19.80 24.42 0.28
C ASN A 84 -18.37 24.37 -0.30
N LEU A 85 -17.90 23.19 -0.76
CA LEU A 85 -16.65 23.10 -1.53
C LEU A 85 -16.64 24.15 -2.66
N SER A 86 -15.50 24.78 -2.92
CA SER A 86 -15.41 25.73 -4.03
C SER A 86 -15.52 25.00 -5.37
N ARG A 87 -15.91 25.73 -6.44
CA ARG A 87 -15.92 25.16 -7.80
C ARG A 87 -14.54 24.63 -8.21
N ARG A 88 -13.45 25.28 -7.77
CA ARG A 88 -12.07 24.85 -8.04
C ARG A 88 -11.74 23.52 -7.38
N VAL A 89 -12.13 23.33 -6.10
CA VAL A 89 -11.90 22.06 -5.41
C VAL A 89 -12.67 20.92 -6.08
N ARG A 90 -13.94 21.15 -6.44
CA ARG A 90 -14.72 20.15 -7.20
C ARG A 90 -14.09 19.82 -8.56
N ALA A 91 -13.60 20.82 -9.28
CA ALA A 91 -12.91 20.60 -10.56
C ALA A 91 -11.62 19.78 -10.37
N PHE A 92 -10.84 20.08 -9.33
CA PHE A 92 -9.63 19.32 -9.00
C PHE A 92 -9.95 17.88 -8.61
N MET A 93 -10.96 17.65 -7.76
CA MET A 93 -11.39 16.29 -7.36
C MET A 93 -11.77 15.46 -8.58
N LYS A 94 -12.61 16.01 -9.47
CA LYS A 94 -13.00 15.33 -10.71
C LYS A 94 -11.81 15.03 -11.61
N TRP A 95 -10.86 15.96 -11.71
CA TRP A 95 -9.65 15.77 -12.51
C TRP A 95 -8.75 14.68 -11.93
N ILE A 96 -8.46 14.72 -10.62
CA ILE A 96 -7.56 13.74 -9.99
C ILE A 96 -8.17 12.34 -9.96
N GLU A 97 -9.49 12.21 -9.81
CA GLU A 97 -10.20 10.94 -9.97
C GLU A 97 -9.92 10.31 -11.33
N GLY A 98 -10.01 11.11 -12.42
CA GLY A 98 -9.69 10.64 -13.76
C GLY A 98 -8.22 10.27 -13.96
N VAL A 99 -7.30 11.01 -13.33
CA VAL A 99 -5.85 10.71 -13.39
C VAL A 99 -5.50 9.43 -12.62
N LEU A 100 -6.15 9.20 -11.48
CA LEU A 100 -5.85 8.06 -10.61
C LEU A 100 -6.59 6.78 -11.00
N ALA A 101 -7.68 6.85 -11.76
CA ALA A 101 -8.49 5.68 -12.11
C ALA A 101 -7.67 4.46 -12.62
N PRO A 102 -6.66 4.61 -13.51
CA PRO A 102 -5.87 3.46 -13.99
C PRO A 102 -4.99 2.80 -12.91
N TYR A 103 -4.84 3.42 -11.74
CA TYR A 103 -3.97 2.97 -10.65
C TYR A 103 -4.74 2.47 -9.43
N LEU A 104 -6.08 2.49 -9.47
CA LEU A 104 -6.97 2.18 -8.34
C LEU A 104 -7.76 0.87 -8.52
N GLU A 105 -7.50 0.11 -9.59
CA GLU A 105 -8.11 -1.20 -9.87
C GLU A 105 -7.33 -2.36 -9.24
#